data_AF-A0A1Y0Y7H9-F1
#
_entry.id   AF-A0A1Y0Y7H9-F1
#
_cell.length_a   1.000
_cell.length_b   1.000
_cell.length_c   1.000
_cell.angle_alpha   90.00
_cell.angle_beta   90.00
_cell.angle_gamma   90.00
#
_symmetry.space_group_name_H-M   'P 1'
#
loop_
_entity.id
_entity.type
_entity.pdbx_description
1 polymer ?
#
loop_
_entity_poly.entity_id
_entity_poly.type
_entity_poly.pdbx_seq_one_letter_code
_entity_poly.pdbx_strand_id
1 'polypeptide(L)'
;MNYIKSIFSNNCWGGCILHKCGVEFRSPTVNLFTDADSYIKFLKNFRYYVKKDIVFDDNESNYYGYIVGHIEGIKFHFMHYNSQYEVSSSWKRRSERIPDNNDDILFEICDRDGFSEKTLCDFANLPYKNKIGFLKKGRFNTDSHNIFFEVESNEDCSPPGSVLADITYDIFKKNYKIE
;
A
#
# COMPACT_ATOMS: atom_id res chain seq x y z
N MET A 1 11.24 10.07 15.79
CA MET A 1 11.09 10.13 14.32
C MET A 1 11.83 8.94 13.73
N ASN A 2 11.13 8.11 12.95
CA ASN A 2 11.67 6.90 12.35
C ASN A 2 12.25 7.22 10.96
N TYR A 3 13.39 6.64 10.62
CA TYR A 3 14.00 6.77 9.30
C TYR A 3 13.55 5.60 8.44
N ILE A 4 13.05 5.89 7.24
CA ILE A 4 12.60 4.90 6.26
C ILE A 4 13.15 5.26 4.87
N LYS A 5 13.14 4.29 3.97
CA LYS A 5 13.61 4.43 2.58
C LYS A 5 12.56 3.98 1.56
N SER A 6 11.54 3.25 2.01
CA SER A 6 10.53 2.65 1.14
C SER A 6 9.17 2.63 1.81
N ILE A 7 8.11 2.68 1.01
CA ILE A 7 6.72 2.60 1.45
C ILE A 7 6.02 1.51 0.65
N PHE A 8 5.35 0.60 1.36
CA PHE A 8 4.40 -0.32 0.79
C PHE A 8 3.00 0.12 1.21
N SER A 9 2.07 0.18 0.25
CA SER A 9 0.68 0.58 0.48
C SER A 9 -0.24 -0.34 -0.33
N ASN A 10 -1.45 -0.58 0.18
CA ASN A 10 -2.47 -1.34 -0.55
C ASN A 10 -3.16 -0.50 -1.64
N ASN A 11 -2.86 0.80 -1.75
CA ASN A 11 -3.39 1.67 -2.78
C ASN A 11 -2.41 2.79 -3.19
N CYS A 12 -2.90 3.82 -3.89
CA CYS A 12 -2.08 4.94 -4.38
C CYS A 12 -1.45 5.82 -3.28
N TRP A 13 -1.83 5.68 -2.00
CA TRP A 13 -1.33 6.52 -0.90
C TRP A 13 0.20 6.59 -0.87
N GLY A 14 0.86 5.43 -0.89
CA GLY A 14 2.32 5.36 -0.82
C GLY A 14 3.00 6.07 -1.99
N GLY A 15 2.49 5.90 -3.21
CA GLY A 15 2.99 6.61 -4.40
C GLY A 15 2.83 8.13 -4.29
N CYS A 16 1.69 8.60 -3.79
CA CYS A 16 1.41 10.02 -3.58
C CYS A 16 2.33 10.64 -2.53
N ILE A 17 2.58 9.96 -1.40
CA ILE A 17 3.52 10.42 -0.37
C ILE A 17 4.94 10.51 -0.93
N LEU A 18 5.41 9.46 -1.62
CA LEU A 18 6.76 9.45 -2.21
C LEU A 18 6.93 10.58 -3.23
N HIS A 19 5.92 10.84 -4.07
CA HIS A 19 5.93 11.94 -5.03
C HIS A 19 6.00 13.31 -4.33
N LYS A 20 5.21 13.53 -3.27
CA LYS A 20 5.26 14.77 -2.46
C LYS A 20 6.62 14.99 -1.81
N CYS A 21 7.29 13.92 -1.40
CA CYS A 21 8.63 13.99 -0.81
C CYS A 21 9.74 14.16 -1.87
N GLY A 22 9.43 14.00 -3.17
CA GLY A 22 10.43 14.10 -4.24
C GLY A 22 11.48 12.99 -4.21
N VAL A 23 11.14 11.82 -3.63
CA VAL A 23 12.07 10.69 -3.47
C VAL A 23 11.80 9.61 -4.50
N GLU A 24 12.83 8.82 -4.81
CA GLU A 24 12.71 7.71 -5.75
C GLU A 24 11.80 6.60 -5.21
N PHE A 25 11.01 5.98 -6.09
CA PHE A 25 10.19 4.82 -5.72
C PHE A 25 11.07 3.58 -5.49
N ARG A 26 11.13 3.13 -4.24
CA ARG A 26 11.86 1.94 -3.77
C ARG A 26 10.92 0.80 -3.35
N SER A 27 9.74 0.75 -3.96
CA SER A 27 8.69 -0.24 -3.74
C SER A 27 7.93 -0.48 -5.05
N PRO A 28 7.52 -1.72 -5.37
CA PRO A 28 6.71 -2.01 -6.54
C PRO A 28 5.23 -1.63 -6.37
N THR A 29 4.77 -1.38 -5.13
CA THR A 29 3.36 -1.04 -4.82
C THR A 29 3.06 0.45 -5.06
N VAL A 30 3.27 0.89 -6.30
CA VAL A 30 3.05 2.28 -6.73
C VAL A 30 2.09 2.28 -7.92
N ASN A 31 1.14 3.22 -7.91
CA ASN A 31 0.05 3.34 -8.88
C ASN A 31 -0.75 2.05 -9.02
N LEU A 32 -1.15 1.46 -7.90
CA LEU A 32 -1.98 0.26 -7.92
C LEU A 32 -2.90 0.25 -6.70
N PHE A 33 -3.87 -0.66 -6.69
CA PHE A 33 -4.51 -1.09 -5.47
C PHE A 33 -4.72 -2.62 -5.43
N THR A 34 -4.86 -3.15 -4.23
CA THR A 34 -5.22 -4.54 -3.93
C THR A 34 -6.17 -4.53 -2.74
N ASP A 35 -7.09 -5.50 -2.69
CA ASP A 35 -7.98 -5.64 -1.52
C ASP A 35 -7.18 -5.92 -0.25
N ALA A 36 -7.79 -5.59 0.89
CA ALA A 36 -7.09 -5.53 2.17
C ALA A 36 -6.61 -6.91 2.64
N ASP A 37 -7.39 -7.96 2.43
CA ASP A 37 -7.01 -9.32 2.84
C ASP A 37 -5.91 -9.90 1.93
N SER A 38 -5.99 -9.66 0.62
CA SER A 38 -4.91 -9.94 -0.33
C SER A 38 -3.63 -9.21 0.03
N TYR A 39 -3.72 -7.96 0.49
CA TYR A 39 -2.56 -7.20 0.94
C TYR A 39 -1.95 -7.78 2.22
N ILE A 40 -2.76 -8.20 3.20
CA ILE A 40 -2.25 -8.94 4.38
C ILE A 40 -1.52 -10.21 3.96
N LYS A 41 -2.09 -10.99 3.03
CA LYS A 41 -1.44 -12.19 2.48
C LYS A 41 -0.09 -11.83 1.82
N PHE A 42 -0.08 -10.78 1.01
CA PHE A 42 1.14 -10.26 0.38
C PHE A 42 2.19 -9.88 1.43
N LEU A 43 1.81 -9.10 2.45
CA LEU A 43 2.72 -8.62 3.48
C LEU A 43 3.32 -9.73 4.35
N LYS A 44 2.61 -10.85 4.55
CA LYS A 44 3.17 -12.02 5.28
C LYS A 44 4.41 -12.62 4.60
N ASN A 45 4.59 -12.40 3.29
CA ASN A 45 5.77 -12.89 2.56
C ASN A 45 6.16 -11.99 1.37
N PHE A 46 6.17 -10.67 1.57
CA PHE A 46 6.28 -9.72 0.44
C PHE A 46 7.58 -9.92 -0.36
N ARG A 47 8.71 -10.24 0.30
CA ARG A 47 10.01 -10.48 -0.36
C ARG A 47 9.99 -11.65 -1.34
N TYR A 48 9.11 -12.62 -1.12
CA TYR A 48 8.87 -13.71 -2.06
C TYR A 48 8.01 -13.23 -3.23
N TYR A 49 6.88 -12.58 -2.94
CA TYR A 49 5.93 -12.15 -3.97
C TYR A 49 6.50 -11.09 -4.93
N VAL A 50 7.29 -10.14 -4.45
CA VAL A 50 7.89 -9.09 -5.30
C VAL A 50 8.86 -9.62 -6.36
N LYS A 51 9.31 -10.88 -6.22
CA LYS A 51 10.19 -11.57 -7.18
C LYS A 51 9.44 -12.40 -8.22
N LYS A 52 8.12 -12.51 -8.10
CA LYS A 52 7.28 -13.30 -9.00
C LYS A 52 6.78 -12.46 -10.16
N ASP A 53 6.54 -13.14 -11.28
CA ASP A 53 5.96 -12.53 -12.47
C ASP A 53 4.47 -12.27 -12.28
N ILE A 54 4.00 -11.21 -12.94
CA ILE A 54 2.59 -10.83 -12.97
C ILE A 54 1.92 -11.60 -14.11
N VAL A 55 0.86 -12.33 -13.79
CA VAL A 55 -0.02 -12.96 -14.78
C VAL A 55 -1.17 -11.99 -15.06
N PHE A 56 -1.18 -11.38 -16.24
CA PHE A 56 -2.21 -10.40 -16.60
C PHE A 56 -3.55 -11.07 -16.92
N ASP A 57 -4.64 -10.41 -16.53
CA ASP A 57 -6.01 -10.81 -16.85
C ASP A 57 -6.59 -9.80 -17.85
N ASP A 58 -6.57 -10.14 -19.13
CA ASP A 58 -7.09 -9.28 -20.20
C ASP A 58 -8.61 -9.10 -20.13
N ASN A 59 -9.35 -10.10 -19.64
CA ASN A 59 -10.80 -10.02 -19.53
C ASN A 59 -11.20 -8.99 -18.49
N GLU A 60 -10.61 -9.08 -17.29
CA GLU A 60 -10.81 -8.08 -16.26
C GLU A 60 -10.24 -6.73 -16.68
N SER A 61 -9.08 -6.69 -17.34
CA SER A 61 -8.50 -5.43 -17.81
C SER A 61 -9.43 -4.70 -18.78
N ASN A 62 -10.05 -5.42 -19.71
CA ASN A 62 -11.03 -4.87 -20.64
C ASN A 62 -12.33 -4.44 -19.93
N TYR A 63 -12.78 -5.19 -18.93
CA TYR A 63 -13.97 -4.86 -18.15
C TYR A 63 -13.80 -3.57 -17.34
N TYR A 64 -12.65 -3.43 -16.66
CA TYR A 64 -12.39 -2.29 -15.79
C TYR A 64 -11.82 -1.06 -16.52
N GLY A 65 -11.23 -1.25 -17.71
CA GLY A 65 -10.59 -0.17 -18.47
C GLY A 65 -9.20 0.22 -17.95
N TYR A 66 -8.56 -0.64 -17.15
CA TYR A 66 -7.19 -0.48 -16.67
C TYR A 66 -6.55 -1.86 -16.47
N ILE A 67 -5.24 -1.94 -16.31
CA ILE A 67 -4.53 -3.23 -16.29
C ILE A 67 -4.78 -3.97 -14.98
N VAL A 68 -5.17 -5.23 -15.08
CA VAL A 68 -5.31 -6.15 -13.95
C VAL A 68 -4.34 -7.30 -14.11
N GLY A 69 -3.73 -7.70 -12.99
CA GLY A 69 -2.85 -8.87 -12.97
C GLY A 69 -2.78 -9.54 -11.62
N HIS A 70 -2.27 -10.76 -11.62
CA HIS A 70 -2.22 -11.63 -10.47
C HIS A 70 -0.79 -12.08 -10.18
N ILE A 71 -0.46 -12.13 -8.89
CA ILE A 71 0.77 -12.75 -8.41
C ILE A 71 0.39 -13.87 -7.45
N GLU A 72 0.47 -15.11 -7.91
CA GLU A 72 0.14 -16.33 -7.13
C GLU A 72 -1.20 -16.21 -6.36
N GLY A 73 -2.23 -15.72 -7.07
CA GLY A 73 -3.59 -15.56 -6.55
C GLY A 73 -3.84 -14.26 -5.79
N ILE A 74 -2.89 -13.33 -5.75
CA ILE A 74 -3.08 -11.96 -5.23
C ILE A 74 -3.41 -11.06 -6.42
N LYS A 75 -4.59 -10.46 -6.42
CA LYS A 75 -5.07 -9.59 -7.50
C LYS A 75 -4.59 -8.16 -7.27
N PHE A 76 -3.97 -7.58 -8.29
CA PHE A 76 -3.55 -6.19 -8.33
C PHE A 76 -4.24 -5.47 -9.47
N HIS A 77 -4.77 -4.29 -9.15
CA HIS A 77 -5.33 -3.36 -10.11
C HIS A 77 -4.29 -2.26 -10.36
N PHE A 78 -3.63 -2.31 -11.52
CA PHE A 78 -2.55 -1.39 -11.89
C PHE A 78 -3.12 -0.15 -12.57
N MET A 79 -3.08 0.95 -11.83
CA MET A 79 -3.58 2.26 -12.25
C MET A 79 -2.48 3.05 -12.96
N HIS A 80 -2.85 4.00 -13.82
CA HIS A 80 -1.89 4.95 -14.43
C HIS A 80 -0.74 4.33 -15.26
N TYR A 81 -0.86 3.08 -15.69
CA TYR A 81 0.08 2.45 -16.63
C TYR A 81 -0.55 2.38 -18.02
N ASN A 82 0.26 2.56 -19.06
CA ASN A 82 -0.20 2.54 -20.45
C ASN A 82 -0.13 1.14 -21.08
N SER A 83 0.64 0.23 -20.47
CA SER A 83 0.79 -1.13 -20.99
C SER A 83 1.23 -2.13 -19.91
N GLN A 84 0.94 -3.41 -20.14
CA GLN A 84 1.42 -4.53 -19.32
C GLN A 84 2.95 -4.57 -19.24
N TYR A 85 3.64 -4.17 -20.32
CA TYR A 85 5.09 -4.03 -20.32
C TYR A 85 5.57 -2.97 -19.31
N GLU A 86 4.90 -1.82 -19.27
CA GLU A 86 5.22 -0.75 -18.32
C GLU A 86 5.02 -1.22 -16.87
N VAL A 87 3.96 -1.99 -16.61
CA VAL A 87 3.69 -2.62 -15.31
C VAL A 87 4.82 -3.55 -14.92
N SER A 88 5.13 -4.57 -15.74
CA SER A 88 6.16 -5.57 -15.42
C SER A 88 7.54 -4.97 -15.27
N SER A 89 7.93 -4.04 -16.15
CA SER A 89 9.23 -3.37 -16.09
C SER A 89 9.35 -2.46 -14.86
N SER A 90 8.29 -1.73 -14.51
CA SER A 90 8.26 -0.89 -13.31
C SER A 90 8.27 -1.73 -12.04
N TRP A 91 7.49 -2.80 -11.98
CA TRP A 91 7.46 -3.75 -10.86
C TRP A 91 8.86 -4.32 -10.61
N LYS A 92 9.45 -4.96 -11.61
CA LYS A 92 10.80 -5.57 -11.50
C LYS A 92 11.85 -4.55 -11.05
N ARG A 93 11.95 -3.41 -11.75
CA ARG A 93 12.95 -2.36 -11.47
C ARG A 93 12.80 -1.79 -10.06
N ARG A 94 11.57 -1.61 -9.55
CA ARG A 94 11.34 -1.08 -8.20
C ARG A 94 11.51 -2.16 -7.13
N SER A 95 11.21 -3.42 -7.42
CA SER A 95 11.51 -4.56 -6.54
C SER A 95 13.00 -4.70 -6.26
N GLU A 96 13.87 -4.40 -7.23
CA GLU A 96 15.33 -4.40 -7.07
C GLU A 96 15.86 -3.31 -6.11
N ARG A 97 15.05 -2.30 -5.79
CA ARG A 97 15.43 -1.15 -4.95
C ARG A 97 14.95 -1.26 -3.50
N ILE A 98 14.18 -2.30 -3.20
CA ILE A 98 13.65 -2.56 -1.86
C ILE A 98 14.83 -2.67 -0.90
N PRO A 99 14.83 -1.92 0.23
CA PRO A 99 15.86 -2.05 1.25
C PRO A 99 15.98 -3.48 1.79
N ASP A 100 17.19 -3.93 2.08
CA ASP A 100 17.42 -5.26 2.67
C ASP A 100 16.87 -5.36 4.10
N ASN A 101 16.92 -4.26 4.86
CA ASN A 101 16.39 -4.20 6.20
C ASN A 101 14.90 -3.83 6.20
N ASN A 102 14.05 -4.65 6.81
CA ASN A 102 12.61 -4.37 6.95
C ASN A 102 12.35 -3.13 7.83
N ASP A 103 13.27 -2.77 8.72
CA ASP A 103 13.16 -1.56 9.55
C ASP A 103 13.32 -0.26 8.73
N ASP A 104 13.80 -0.34 7.49
CA ASP A 104 13.87 0.79 6.57
C ASP A 104 12.58 0.93 5.72
N ILE A 105 11.57 0.10 5.96
CA ILE A 105 10.33 0.04 5.17
C ILE A 105 9.15 0.44 6.04
N LEU A 106 8.30 1.34 5.55
CA LEU A 106 6.99 1.63 6.12
C LEU A 106 5.93 0.81 5.39
N PHE A 107 5.13 0.07 6.15
CA PHE A 107 3.94 -0.60 5.64
C PHE A 107 2.72 0.23 6.02
N GLU A 108 1.95 0.64 5.03
CA GLU A 108 0.70 1.38 5.20
C GLU A 108 -0.49 0.54 4.72
N ILE A 109 -1.63 0.72 5.39
CA ILE A 109 -2.94 0.20 5.01
C ILE A 109 -4.03 1.22 5.34
N CYS A 110 -5.14 1.21 4.60
CA CYS A 110 -6.34 1.95 4.98
C CYS A 110 -7.59 1.08 4.97
N ASP A 111 -8.68 1.54 5.58
CA ASP A 111 -9.94 0.80 5.70
C ASP A 111 -10.80 0.77 4.43
N ARG A 112 -10.17 0.65 3.26
CA ARG A 112 -10.82 0.45 1.97
C ARG A 112 -10.77 -1.01 1.53
N ASP A 113 -11.48 -1.31 0.44
CA ASP A 113 -11.29 -2.52 -0.36
C ASP A 113 -11.39 -3.83 0.46
N GLY A 114 -12.48 -3.97 1.22
CA GLY A 114 -12.76 -5.18 2.00
C GLY A 114 -12.14 -5.22 3.41
N PHE A 115 -11.54 -4.11 3.88
CA PHE A 115 -10.98 -4.03 5.22
C PHE A 115 -12.02 -4.34 6.32
N SER A 116 -11.63 -5.19 7.27
CA SER A 116 -12.45 -5.67 8.39
C SER A 116 -11.69 -5.63 9.72
N GLU A 117 -12.38 -5.91 10.83
CA GLU A 117 -11.77 -6.10 12.15
C GLU A 117 -10.68 -7.18 12.15
N LYS A 118 -10.85 -8.22 11.33
CA LYS A 118 -9.83 -9.26 11.15
C LYS A 118 -8.59 -8.68 10.48
N THR A 119 -8.77 -7.87 9.43
CA THR A 119 -7.68 -7.21 8.71
C THR A 119 -6.92 -6.26 9.63
N LEU A 120 -7.63 -5.49 10.48
CA LEU A 120 -7.05 -4.62 11.50
C LEU A 120 -6.15 -5.40 12.45
N CYS A 121 -6.66 -6.48 13.03
CA CYS A 121 -5.91 -7.37 13.91
C CYS A 121 -4.71 -8.01 13.20
N ASP A 122 -4.91 -8.53 11.99
CA ASP A 122 -3.84 -9.16 11.20
C ASP A 122 -2.71 -8.17 10.89
N PHE A 123 -3.05 -6.94 10.48
CA PHE A 123 -2.08 -5.89 10.18
C PHE A 123 -1.29 -5.46 11.41
N ALA A 124 -1.98 -5.24 12.54
CA ALA A 124 -1.35 -4.88 13.80
C ALA A 124 -0.29 -5.91 14.25
N ASN A 125 -0.60 -7.19 14.06
CA ASN A 125 0.24 -8.31 14.47
C ASN A 125 1.38 -8.65 13.49
N LEU A 126 1.47 -8.00 12.31
CA LEU A 126 2.60 -8.21 11.40
C LEU A 126 3.93 -7.84 12.09
N PRO A 127 5.01 -8.63 11.91
CA PRO A 127 6.28 -8.44 12.62
C PRO A 127 7.15 -7.32 12.01
N TYR A 128 6.53 -6.21 11.60
CA TYR A 128 7.22 -5.03 11.06
C TYR A 128 7.24 -3.90 12.08
N LYS A 129 8.40 -3.26 12.22
CA LYS A 129 8.61 -2.13 13.13
C LYS A 129 7.80 -0.90 12.70
N ASN A 130 7.88 -0.52 11.44
CA ASN A 130 7.19 0.66 10.93
C ASN A 130 5.91 0.23 10.22
N LYS A 131 4.79 0.43 10.89
CA LYS A 131 3.45 0.26 10.34
C LYS A 131 2.63 1.50 10.63
N ILE A 132 1.76 1.88 9.71
CA ILE A 132 0.76 2.91 9.92
C ILE A 132 -0.54 2.48 9.26
N GLY A 133 -1.68 2.81 9.87
CA GLY A 133 -2.97 2.60 9.24
C GLY A 133 -3.86 3.82 9.36
N PHE A 134 -4.71 4.02 8.35
CA PHE A 134 -5.70 5.10 8.35
C PHE A 134 -7.10 4.54 8.24
N LEU A 135 -7.95 4.93 9.19
CA LEU A 135 -9.30 4.42 9.32
C LEU A 135 -10.29 5.57 9.32
N LYS A 136 -11.50 5.37 8.78
CA LYS A 136 -12.60 6.32 9.01
C LYS A 136 -12.83 6.46 10.51
N LYS A 137 -12.93 7.69 10.98
CA LYS A 137 -13.22 8.02 12.38
C LYS A 137 -14.47 7.29 12.90
N GLY A 138 -14.32 6.65 14.05
CA GLY A 138 -15.39 5.93 14.75
C GLY A 138 -15.80 4.60 14.11
N ARG A 139 -15.10 4.13 13.07
CA ARG A 139 -15.49 2.89 12.38
C ARG A 139 -14.99 1.63 13.10
N PHE A 140 -13.83 1.68 13.72
CA PHE A 140 -13.18 0.55 14.39
C PHE A 140 -12.70 0.96 15.77
N ASN A 141 -12.61 0.00 16.69
CA ASN A 141 -11.95 0.24 17.97
C ASN A 141 -10.43 0.01 17.80
N THR A 142 -9.63 1.06 18.04
CA THR A 142 -8.17 1.03 17.95
C THR A 142 -7.46 1.27 19.27
N ASP A 143 -8.15 1.20 20.41
CA ASP A 143 -7.59 1.54 21.73
C ASP A 143 -6.35 0.68 22.08
N SER A 144 -6.29 -0.54 21.56
CA SER A 144 -5.17 -1.47 21.72
C SER A 144 -4.04 -1.30 20.69
N HIS A 145 -4.19 -0.41 19.71
CA HIS A 145 -3.30 -0.32 18.56
C HIS A 145 -2.90 1.13 18.22
N ASN A 146 -1.72 1.54 18.68
CA ASN A 146 -1.18 2.90 18.50
C ASN A 146 -0.68 3.24 17.08
N ILE A 147 -0.86 2.34 16.10
CA ILE A 147 -0.43 2.53 14.71
C ILE A 147 -1.54 3.03 13.80
N PHE A 148 -2.79 3.04 14.26
CA PHE A 148 -3.94 3.47 13.48
C PHE A 148 -4.32 4.91 13.82
N PHE A 149 -4.61 5.68 12.78
CA PHE A 149 -5.02 7.08 12.87
C PHE A 149 -6.40 7.23 12.23
N GLU A 150 -7.28 7.92 12.93
CA GLU A 150 -8.61 8.23 12.43
C GLU A 150 -8.58 9.44 11.51
N VAL A 151 -9.31 9.34 10.40
CA VAL A 151 -9.50 10.42 9.43
C VAL A 151 -10.98 10.68 9.20
N GLU A 152 -11.33 11.94 8.96
CA GLU A 152 -12.67 12.32 8.54
C GLU A 152 -12.91 11.88 7.08
N SER A 153 -14.11 11.37 6.80
CA SER A 153 -14.50 10.94 5.46
C SER A 153 -16.01 11.01 5.28
N ASN A 154 -16.43 11.36 4.06
CA ASN A 154 -17.85 11.33 3.66
C ASN A 154 -18.29 9.95 3.17
N GLU A 155 -17.38 9.00 3.07
CA GLU A 155 -17.66 7.60 2.70
C GLU A 155 -17.76 6.73 3.95
N ASP A 156 -18.13 5.46 3.79
CA ASP A 156 -18.09 4.47 4.88
C ASP A 156 -16.68 3.99 5.22
N CYS A 157 -15.65 4.50 4.53
CA CYS A 157 -14.22 4.23 4.71
C CYS A 157 -13.38 5.53 4.63
N SER A 158 -12.09 5.46 4.93
CA SER A 158 -11.11 6.55 4.70
C SER A 158 -11.19 7.06 3.26
N PRO A 159 -10.81 8.30 2.92
CA PRO A 159 -10.85 8.83 1.54
C PRO A 159 -9.96 8.07 0.53
N PRO A 160 -10.09 8.30 -0.80
CA PRO A 160 -9.24 7.65 -1.80
C PRO A 160 -7.76 7.95 -1.57
N GLY A 161 -6.86 7.04 -1.93
CA GLY A 161 -5.43 7.11 -1.57
C GLY A 161 -4.74 8.45 -1.88
N SER A 162 -5.12 9.14 -2.96
CA SER A 162 -4.61 10.48 -3.29
C SER A 162 -5.04 11.55 -2.28
N VAL A 163 -6.34 11.60 -1.95
CA VAL A 163 -6.90 12.52 -0.95
C VAL A 163 -6.40 12.17 0.44
N LEU A 164 -6.34 10.87 0.76
CA LEU A 164 -5.81 10.38 2.02
C LEU A 164 -4.36 10.84 2.20
N ALA A 165 -3.52 10.70 1.17
CA ALA A 165 -2.13 11.17 1.22
C ALA A 165 -2.01 12.68 1.47
N ASP A 166 -2.93 13.49 0.94
CA ASP A 166 -2.98 14.93 1.20
C ASP A 166 -3.26 15.22 2.68
N ILE A 167 -4.33 14.65 3.23
CA ILE A 167 -4.77 14.96 4.60
C ILE A 167 -3.89 14.31 5.68
N THR A 168 -3.18 13.23 5.36
CA THR A 168 -2.30 12.53 6.32
C THR A 168 -0.84 12.92 6.20
N TYR A 169 -0.48 13.83 5.28
CA TYR A 169 0.93 14.16 5.02
C TYR A 169 1.67 14.69 6.26
N ASP A 170 1.00 15.49 7.09
CA ASP A 170 1.60 16.01 8.33
C ASP A 170 1.75 14.92 9.41
N ILE A 171 0.81 13.97 9.47
CA ILE A 171 0.94 12.78 10.33
C ILE A 171 2.17 11.97 9.89
N PHE A 172 2.32 11.73 8.59
CA PHE A 172 3.50 11.05 8.04
C PHE A 172 4.79 11.78 8.43
N LYS A 173 4.92 13.08 8.15
CA LYS A 173 6.14 13.86 8.45
C LYS A 173 6.47 13.97 9.93
N LYS A 174 5.47 13.93 10.81
CA LYS A 174 5.69 13.95 12.27
C LYS A 174 6.32 12.65 12.77
N ASN A 175 6.00 11.53 12.12
CA ASN A 175 6.41 10.20 12.57
C ASN A 175 7.62 9.66 11.81
N TYR A 176 7.78 10.02 10.54
CA TYR A 176 8.76 9.45 9.63
C TYR A 176 9.57 10.52 8.88
N LYS A 177 10.84 10.20 8.65
CA LYS A 177 11.70 10.88 7.67
C LYS A 177 12.07 9.87 6.60
N ILE A 178 11.87 10.23 5.34
CA ILE A 178 12.17 9.35 4.20
C ILE A 178 13.37 9.89 3.41
N GLU A 179 14.34 9.02 3.14
CA GLU A 179 15.58 9.30 2.40
C GLU A 179 15.91 8.17 1.39
#